data_AF-A0AAJ1WW34-F1
#
_entry.id   AF-A0AAJ1WW34-F1
#
_cell.length_a   1.000
_cell.length_b   1.000
_cell.length_c   1.000
_cell.angle_alpha   90.00
_cell.angle_beta   90.00
_cell.angle_gamma   90.00
#
_symmetry.space_group_name_H-M   'P 1'
#
loop_
_entity.id
_entity.type
_entity.pdbx_description
1 polymer ?
#
loop_
_entity_poly.entity_id
_entity_poly.type
_entity_poly.pdbx_seq_one_letter_code
_entity_poly.pdbx_strand_id
1 'polypeptide(L)'
;MARLAEKRPARPGPVRPGDAGRNAASARARRYVLALQPLIETIARETGRTAQGIASEMTRRDIGKPRGGTIWTPADVRRLLRRLGSDVAR
;
A
#
# COMPACT_ATOMS: atom_id res chain seq x y z
N MET A 1 -33.16 36.05 10.75
CA MET A 1 -32.60 35.00 11.64
C MET A 1 -32.85 33.63 11.03
N ALA A 2 -31.99 33.19 10.08
CA ALA A 2 -32.11 31.87 9.44
C ALA A 2 -31.41 30.81 10.31
N ARG A 3 -32.14 29.79 10.75
CA ARG A 3 -31.58 28.67 11.52
C ARG A 3 -30.72 27.81 10.59
N LEU A 4 -29.42 27.71 10.92
CA LEU A 4 -28.49 26.79 10.28
C LEU A 4 -28.99 25.36 10.53
N ALA A 5 -29.35 24.63 9.47
CA ALA A 5 -29.63 23.21 9.55
C ALA A 5 -28.31 22.47 9.81
N GLU A 6 -28.05 22.14 11.07
CA GLU A 6 -26.94 21.28 11.47
C GLU A 6 -27.08 19.92 10.79
N LYS A 7 -26.23 19.71 9.79
CA LYS A 7 -26.09 18.44 9.08
C LYS A 7 -25.50 17.42 10.06
N ARG A 8 -26.37 16.70 10.78
CA ARG A 8 -25.98 15.62 11.69
C ARG A 8 -25.03 14.64 10.95
N PRO A 9 -23.86 14.31 11.53
CA PRO A 9 -23.00 13.30 10.92
C PRO A 9 -23.75 11.97 10.90
N ALA A 10 -23.83 11.36 9.71
CA ALA A 10 -24.41 10.04 9.52
C ALA A 10 -23.70 9.05 10.43
N ARG A 11 -24.46 8.37 11.30
CA ARG A 11 -23.92 7.30 12.14
C ARG A 11 -23.37 6.22 11.23
N PRO A 12 -22.15 5.69 11.49
CA PRO A 12 -21.66 4.56 10.72
C PRO A 12 -22.65 3.40 10.89
N GLY A 13 -23.12 2.87 9.76
CA GLY A 13 -24.05 1.74 9.73
C GLY A 13 -23.44 0.51 10.42
N PRO A 14 -24.27 -0.50 10.75
CA PRO A 14 -23.81 -1.69 11.44
C PRO A 14 -22.70 -2.38 10.64
N VAL A 15 -21.60 -2.66 11.33
CA VAL A 15 -20.43 -3.38 10.79
C VAL A 15 -20.89 -4.76 10.34
N ARG A 16 -20.77 -5.08 9.04
CA ARG A 16 -21.22 -6.37 8.52
C ARG A 16 -20.27 -7.48 9.02
N PRO A 17 -20.77 -8.70 9.26
CA PRO A 17 -19.90 -9.85 9.48
C PRO A 17 -18.85 -9.94 8.36
N GLY A 18 -17.56 -9.91 8.73
CA GLY A 18 -16.44 -9.89 7.80
C GLY A 18 -15.74 -8.53 7.58
N ASP A 19 -16.36 -7.42 7.96
CA ASP A 19 -15.74 -6.08 7.84
C ASP A 19 -14.55 -5.92 8.79
N ALA A 20 -14.68 -6.39 10.04
CA ALA A 20 -13.58 -6.37 11.00
C ALA A 20 -12.36 -7.15 10.47
N GLY A 21 -12.58 -8.31 9.86
CA GLY A 21 -11.53 -9.12 9.25
C GLY A 21 -10.88 -8.43 8.05
N ARG A 22 -11.69 -7.85 7.15
CA ARG A 22 -11.21 -7.07 6.00
C ARG A 22 -10.40 -5.84 6.42
N ASN A 23 -10.85 -5.13 7.45
CA ASN A 23 -10.17 -3.97 8.01
C ASN A 23 -8.83 -4.38 8.65
N ALA A 24 -8.81 -5.46 9.43
CA ALA A 24 -7.58 -5.98 10.01
C ALA A 24 -6.57 -6.45 8.95
N ALA A 25 -7.03 -7.13 7.90
CA ALA A 25 -6.18 -7.53 6.77
C ALA A 25 -5.60 -6.31 6.03
N SER A 26 -6.43 -5.29 5.79
CA SER A 26 -6.01 -4.05 5.14
C SER A 26 -5.01 -3.26 6.01
N ALA A 27 -5.22 -3.22 7.32
CA ALA A 27 -4.30 -2.60 8.27
C ALA A 27 -2.94 -3.31 8.30
N ARG A 28 -2.92 -4.66 8.34
CA ARG A 28 -1.67 -5.44 8.25
C ARG A 28 -0.93 -5.16 6.95
N ALA A 29 -1.66 -5.16 5.83
CA ALA A 29 -1.08 -4.85 4.54
C ALA A 29 -0.49 -3.43 4.51
N ARG A 30 -1.17 -2.43 5.06
CA ARG A 30 -0.66 -1.06 5.13
C ARG A 30 0.62 -0.96 5.98
N ARG A 31 0.63 -1.57 7.17
CA ARG A 31 1.83 -1.61 8.04
C ARG A 31 3.03 -2.23 7.33
N TYR A 32 2.80 -3.33 6.62
CA TYR A 32 3.84 -3.99 5.84
C TYR A 32 4.42 -3.08 4.75
N VAL A 33 3.54 -2.43 3.98
CA VAL A 33 3.96 -1.52 2.90
C VAL A 33 4.76 -0.33 3.45
N LEU A 34 4.35 0.24 4.59
CA LEU A 34 5.09 1.32 5.25
C LEU A 34 6.47 0.85 5.74
N ALA A 35 6.58 -0.38 6.27
CA ALA A 35 7.85 -0.93 6.69
C ALA A 35 8.83 -1.12 5.51
N LEU A 36 8.32 -1.41 4.31
CA LEU A 36 9.14 -1.50 3.10
C LEU A 36 9.50 -0.16 2.48
N GLN A 37 8.85 0.95 2.87
CA GLN A 37 9.02 2.24 2.20
C GLN A 37 10.49 2.71 2.14
N PRO A 38 11.29 2.70 3.23
CA PRO A 38 12.68 3.15 3.17
C PRO A 38 13.53 2.30 2.23
N LEU A 39 13.25 1.00 2.16
CA LEU A 39 13.94 0.06 1.29
C LEU A 39 13.58 0.30 -0.18
N ILE A 40 12.29 0.51 -0.47
CA ILE A 40 11.81 0.84 -1.82
C ILE A 40 12.43 2.16 -2.29
N GLU A 41 12.50 3.18 -1.42
CA GLU A 41 13.13 4.46 -1.74
C GLU A 41 14.62 4.32 -2.03
N THR A 42 15.34 3.50 -1.26
CA THR A 42 16.77 3.21 -1.47
C THR A 42 16.99 2.55 -2.83
N ILE A 43 16.25 1.46 -3.10
CA ILE A 43 16.31 0.74 -4.38
C ILE A 43 15.93 1.68 -5.53
N ALA A 44 14.90 2.50 -5.35
CA ALA A 44 14.45 3.43 -6.39
C ALA A 44 15.52 4.46 -6.75
N ARG A 45 16.38 4.88 -5.80
CA ARG A 45 17.53 5.76 -6.10
C ARG A 45 18.61 5.04 -6.90
N GLU A 46 18.84 3.76 -6.63
CA GLU A 46 19.84 2.94 -7.32
C GLU A 46 19.39 2.54 -8.75
N THR A 47 18.11 2.28 -8.94
CA THR A 47 17.57 1.73 -10.21
C THR A 47 16.80 2.74 -11.07
N GLY A 48 16.92 4.04 -10.78
CA GLY A 48 16.27 5.10 -11.57
C GLY A 48 14.73 5.18 -11.43
N ARG A 49 14.20 4.74 -10.28
CA ARG A 49 12.78 4.81 -9.89
C ARG A 49 11.79 4.07 -10.80
N THR A 50 12.24 3.15 -11.65
CA THR A 50 11.34 2.35 -12.49
C THR A 50 10.75 1.18 -11.71
N ALA A 51 9.48 0.84 -11.96
CA ALA A 51 8.86 -0.32 -11.30
C ALA A 51 9.56 -1.65 -11.65
N GLN A 52 10.14 -1.74 -12.86
CA GLN A 52 10.91 -2.90 -13.29
C GLN A 52 12.26 -3.01 -12.59
N GLY A 53 12.99 -1.90 -12.47
CA GLY A 53 14.26 -1.85 -11.74
C GLY A 53 14.06 -2.23 -10.27
N ILE A 54 13.05 -1.64 -9.64
CA ILE A 54 12.73 -1.92 -8.24
C ILE A 54 12.34 -3.39 -8.06
N ALA A 55 11.48 -3.96 -8.92
CA ALA A 55 11.08 -5.36 -8.82
C ALA A 55 12.27 -6.32 -8.99
N SER A 56 13.14 -6.04 -9.96
CA SER A 56 14.33 -6.86 -10.21
C SER A 56 15.26 -6.84 -9.01
N GLU A 57 15.49 -5.66 -8.43
CA GLU A 57 16.35 -5.50 -7.27
C GLU A 57 15.77 -6.13 -6.00
N MET A 58 14.46 -5.99 -5.77
CA MET A 58 13.80 -6.65 -4.64
C MET A 58 13.87 -8.18 -4.74
N THR A 59 13.79 -8.71 -5.96
CA THR A 59 13.97 -10.15 -6.23
C THR A 59 15.42 -10.58 -5.98
N ARG A 60 16.39 -9.81 -6.48
CA ARG A 60 17.82 -10.08 -6.26
C ARG A 60 18.20 -10.09 -4.77
N ARG A 61 17.54 -9.25 -3.96
CA ARG A 61 17.75 -9.15 -2.50
C ARG A 61 16.92 -10.14 -1.69
N ASP A 62 16.18 -11.04 -2.34
CA ASP A 62 15.33 -12.07 -1.71
C ASP A 62 14.32 -11.50 -0.70
N ILE A 63 13.78 -10.30 -0.98
CA ILE A 63 12.80 -9.67 -0.10
C ILE A 63 11.49 -10.45 -0.14
N GLY A 64 11.02 -10.93 1.00
CA GLY A 64 9.78 -11.69 1.11
C GLY A 64 8.54 -10.90 0.71
N LYS A 65 7.50 -11.59 0.22
CA LYS A 65 6.15 -11.05 0.04
C LYS A 65 5.25 -11.42 1.24
N PRO A 66 4.19 -10.63 1.50
CA PRO A 66 3.23 -10.91 2.58
C PRO A 66 2.54 -12.27 2.50
N ARG A 67 2.39 -12.83 1.30
CA ARG A 67 1.71 -14.12 1.05
C ARG A 67 2.69 -15.24 0.66
N GLY A 68 3.98 -15.05 0.95
CA GLY A 68 5.05 -15.96 0.56
C GLY A 68 5.63 -15.68 -0.82
N GLY A 69 6.84 -16.19 -1.03
CA GLY A 69 7.66 -15.99 -2.24
C GLY A 69 8.47 -14.71 -2.23
N THR A 70 9.52 -14.67 -3.06
CA THR A 70 10.50 -13.58 -3.12
C THR A 70 10.66 -13.00 -4.53
N ILE A 71 9.97 -13.56 -5.53
CA ILE A 71 9.98 -13.07 -6.91
C ILE A 71 9.03 -11.87 -7.04
N TRP A 72 9.55 -10.66 -7.14
CA TRP A 72 8.77 -9.43 -7.33
C TRP A 72 8.52 -9.14 -8.81
N THR A 73 7.29 -8.76 -9.15
CA THR A 73 6.93 -8.29 -10.49
C THR A 73 6.75 -6.78 -10.53
N PRO A 74 6.88 -6.12 -11.70
CA PRO A 74 6.58 -4.70 -11.84
C PRO A 74 5.14 -4.35 -11.42
N ALA A 75 4.20 -5.29 -11.60
CA ALA A 75 2.82 -5.12 -11.17
C ALA A 75 2.67 -5.06 -9.64
N ASP A 76 3.45 -5.88 -8.91
CA ASP A 76 3.49 -5.85 -7.45
C ASP A 76 4.03 -4.53 -6.93
N VAL A 77 5.12 -4.04 -7.52
CA VAL A 77 5.72 -2.75 -7.16
C VAL A 77 4.75 -1.59 -7.41
N ARG A 78 4.08 -1.56 -8.58
CA ARG A 78 3.03 -0.54 -8.84
C ARG A 78 1.87 -0.60 -7.84
N ARG A 79 1.54 -1.77 -7.29
CA ARG A 79 0.52 -1.88 -6.23
C ARG A 79 1.03 -1.35 -4.90
N LEU A 80 2.30 -1.58 -4.56
CA LEU A 80 2.93 -1.02 -3.36
C LEU A 80 2.96 0.51 -3.40
N LEU A 81 3.45 1.07 -4.49
CA LEU A 81 3.60 2.51 -4.67
C LEU A 81 2.25 3.24 -4.62
N ARG A 82 1.23 2.69 -5.29
CA ARG A 82 -0.15 3.20 -5.18
C ARG A 82 -0.68 3.18 -3.75
N ARG A 83 -0.29 2.21 -2.92
CA ARG A 83 -0.68 2.17 -1.50
C ARG A 83 0.09 3.16 -0.63
N LEU A 84 1.30 3.53 -1.03
CA LEU A 84 2.10 4.59 -0.41
C LEU A 84 1.65 5.99 -0.83
N GLY A 85 0.83 6.10 -1.88
CA GLY A 85 0.51 7.39 -2.50
C GLY A 85 1.67 7.96 -3.33
N SER A 86 2.65 7.12 -3.68
CA SER A 86 3.79 7.49 -4.50
C SER A 86 3.48 7.25 -5.97
N ASP A 87 3.60 8.28 -6.79
CA ASP A 87 3.55 8.15 -8.25
C ASP A 87 4.91 7.72 -8.80
N VAL A 88 4.93 6.83 -9.78
CA VAL A 88 6.15 6.36 -10.43
C VAL A 88 5.98 6.46 -11.94
N ALA A 89 6.97 7.07 -12.58
CA ALA A 89 7.07 7.15 -14.04
C ALA A 89 7.07 5.73 -14.65
N ARG A 90 6.39 5.62 -15.78
CA ARG A 90 6.02 4.37 -16.45
C ARG A 90 7.22 3.45 -16.75
#